data_AF-A0A7X2I1L0-F1
#
_entry.id   AF-A0A7X2I1L0-F1
#
_cell.length_a   1.000
_cell.length_b   1.000
_cell.length_c   1.000
_cell.angle_alpha   90.00
_cell.angle_beta   90.00
_cell.angle_gamma   90.00
#
_symmetry.space_group_name_H-M   'P 1'
#
loop_
_entity.id
_entity.type
_entity.pdbx_description
1 polymer ?
#
loop_
_entity_poly.entity_id
_entity_poly.type
_entity_poly.pdbx_seq_one_letter_code
_entity_poly.pdbx_strand_id
1 'polypeptide(L)'
;MTQEPIKTRAQRSNADWGAIETLYKTTAISVRQIAKDHGVSGPAIAKRAARDKWVRTAVCGAQQIPVATEEVQTGFNREVGSQDACKAEPAGNQVQTGKRGRKSSYTPELGTHICLEIAGGKSLRKVCSMEGMPDMSTVLRWLADDEKEFFHKQYARACEARGVSLAEEAMEIVDQPVKTPLELAHNKAKADQRKWYASKLSPKRFGDKLAVGGADDLPPVQVQERELTEAERAVRVLNALKSTPDLIASLVSGVQG
;
A
#
# COMPACT_ATOMS: atom_id res chain seq x y z
N MET A 1 4.50 -31.97 -27.94
CA MET A 1 4.95 -32.25 -26.55
C MET A 1 3.76 -32.84 -25.82
N THR A 2 3.81 -34.16 -25.61
CA THR A 2 2.71 -35.01 -25.16
C THR A 2 2.32 -34.71 -23.71
N GLN A 3 1.07 -34.26 -23.50
CA GLN A 3 0.47 -34.25 -22.18
C GLN A 3 0.09 -35.69 -21.82
N GLU A 4 0.71 -36.25 -20.78
CA GLU A 4 0.33 -37.56 -20.26
C GLU A 4 -1.06 -37.49 -19.60
N PRO A 5 -1.92 -38.51 -19.79
CA PRO A 5 -3.28 -38.50 -19.29
C PRO A 5 -3.33 -38.60 -17.76
N ILE A 6 -4.17 -37.77 -17.15
CA ILE A 6 -4.40 -37.75 -15.70
C ILE A 6 -5.14 -39.05 -15.30
N LYS A 7 -4.45 -39.95 -14.59
CA LYS A 7 -5.00 -41.23 -14.09
C LYS A 7 -6.21 -41.00 -13.16
N THR A 8 -7.28 -41.78 -13.37
CA THR A 8 -8.53 -41.75 -12.59
C THR A 8 -8.35 -42.23 -11.15
N ARG A 9 -9.24 -41.77 -10.25
CA ARG A 9 -9.21 -41.96 -8.79
C ARG A 9 -9.07 -43.43 -8.34
N ALA A 10 -9.56 -44.39 -9.13
CA ALA A 10 -9.52 -45.82 -8.85
C ALA A 10 -8.14 -46.47 -9.05
N GLN A 11 -7.22 -45.85 -9.80
CA GLN A 11 -5.86 -46.39 -10.02
C GLN A 11 -4.85 -45.96 -8.94
N ARG A 12 -5.26 -45.14 -7.97
CA ARG A 12 -4.41 -44.67 -6.84
C ARG A 12 -4.39 -45.65 -5.67
N SER A 13 -5.00 -46.83 -5.80
CA SER A 13 -5.32 -47.72 -4.69
C SER A 13 -4.25 -48.76 -4.36
N ASN A 14 -3.04 -48.68 -4.91
CA ASN A 14 -1.93 -49.53 -4.46
C ASN A 14 -0.60 -48.78 -4.47
N ALA A 15 -0.58 -47.60 -3.85
CA ALA A 15 0.67 -46.89 -3.60
C ALA A 15 1.37 -47.51 -2.38
N ASP A 16 2.63 -47.88 -2.53
CA ASP A 16 3.47 -48.47 -1.48
C ASP A 16 3.84 -47.44 -0.41
N TRP A 17 2.88 -47.13 0.47
CA TRP A 17 3.06 -46.13 1.53
C TRP A 17 4.20 -46.46 2.50
N GLY A 18 4.52 -47.75 2.70
CA GLY A 18 5.67 -48.16 3.50
C GLY A 18 7.02 -47.76 2.87
N ALA A 19 7.14 -47.82 1.54
CA ALA A 19 8.34 -47.36 0.84
C ALA A 19 8.46 -45.83 0.90
N ILE A 20 7.34 -45.12 0.67
CA ILE A 20 7.26 -43.66 0.78
C ILE A 20 7.63 -43.20 2.20
N GLU A 21 7.16 -43.90 3.23
CA GLU A 21 7.46 -43.60 4.63
C GLU A 21 8.95 -43.72 4.92
N THR A 22 9.54 -44.85 4.51
CA THR A 22 10.97 -45.11 4.70
C THR A 22 11.79 -44.01 4.02
N LEU A 23 11.52 -43.72 2.74
CA LEU A 23 12.22 -42.66 2.00
C LEU A 23 12.03 -41.27 2.64
N TYR A 24 10.82 -40.95 3.08
CA TYR A 24 10.49 -39.67 3.72
C TYR A 24 11.26 -39.48 5.03
N LYS A 25 11.46 -40.56 5.80
CA LYS A 25 12.13 -40.52 7.12
C LYS A 25 13.65 -40.62 7.01
N THR A 26 14.18 -41.44 6.11
CA THR A 26 15.60 -41.79 6.08
C THR A 26 16.42 -41.01 5.05
N THR A 27 15.80 -40.54 3.96
CA THR A 27 16.53 -39.95 2.84
C THR A 27 16.32 -38.43 2.72
N ALA A 28 17.33 -37.74 2.17
CA ALA A 28 17.25 -36.31 1.86
C ALA A 28 16.48 -36.00 0.55
N ILE A 29 15.80 -36.98 -0.06
CA ILE A 29 15.09 -36.83 -1.34
C ILE A 29 13.88 -35.89 -1.18
N SER A 30 13.72 -34.93 -2.10
CA SER A 30 12.61 -33.97 -2.02
C SER A 30 11.24 -34.66 -2.12
N VAL A 31 10.24 -34.14 -1.38
CA VAL A 31 8.87 -34.69 -1.38
C VAL A 31 8.24 -34.70 -2.78
N ARG A 32 8.64 -33.77 -3.65
CA ARG A 32 8.19 -33.73 -5.06
C ARG A 32 8.75 -34.89 -5.89
N GLN A 33 9.99 -35.29 -5.62
CA GLN A 33 10.63 -36.41 -6.31
C GLN A 33 10.02 -37.75 -5.84
N ILE A 34 9.83 -37.94 -4.53
CA ILE A 34 9.12 -39.11 -3.97
C ILE A 34 7.70 -39.21 -4.56
N ALA A 35 7.00 -38.09 -4.68
CA ALA A 35 5.68 -38.02 -5.30
C ALA A 35 5.68 -38.49 -6.76
N LYS A 36 6.67 -38.06 -7.55
CA LYS A 36 6.82 -38.43 -8.96
C LYS A 36 7.10 -39.93 -9.12
N ASP A 37 8.04 -40.46 -8.34
CA ASP A 37 8.51 -41.84 -8.46
C ASP A 37 7.45 -42.87 -8.03
N HIS A 38 6.66 -42.53 -7.00
CA HIS A 38 5.59 -43.39 -6.50
C HIS A 38 4.20 -43.08 -7.09
N GLY A 39 4.11 -42.18 -8.08
CA GLY A 39 2.85 -41.85 -8.76
C GLY A 39 1.76 -41.27 -7.83
N VAL A 40 2.15 -40.65 -6.71
CA VAL A 40 1.25 -40.02 -5.74
C VAL A 40 1.39 -38.51 -5.75
N SER A 41 0.34 -37.77 -5.41
CA SER A 41 0.45 -36.32 -5.31
C SER A 41 1.22 -35.90 -4.05
N GLY A 42 2.13 -34.92 -4.15
CA GLY A 42 2.86 -34.38 -2.98
C GLY A 42 1.96 -33.98 -1.78
N PRO A 43 0.79 -33.35 -1.98
CA PRO A 43 -0.16 -33.08 -0.91
C PRO A 43 -0.70 -34.32 -0.19
N ALA A 44 -0.78 -35.48 -0.87
CA ALA A 44 -1.21 -36.73 -0.25
C ALA A 44 -0.14 -37.27 0.72
N ILE A 45 1.15 -37.18 0.34
CA ILE A 45 2.27 -37.52 1.23
C ILE A 45 2.27 -36.57 2.45
N ALA A 46 2.13 -35.27 2.24
CA ALA A 46 2.13 -34.28 3.34
C ALA A 46 0.98 -34.50 4.34
N LYS A 47 -0.25 -34.77 3.84
CA LYS A 47 -1.40 -35.10 4.70
C LYS A 47 -1.18 -36.38 5.49
N ARG A 48 -0.59 -37.40 4.85
CA ARG A 48 -0.30 -38.68 5.49
C ARG A 48 0.79 -38.54 6.56
N ALA A 49 1.87 -37.84 6.24
CA ALA A 49 2.95 -37.53 7.17
C ALA A 49 2.45 -36.77 8.41
N ALA A 50 1.53 -35.82 8.24
CA ALA A 50 0.91 -35.10 9.37
C ALA A 50 0.02 -36.02 10.22
N ARG A 51 -0.76 -36.91 9.58
CA ARG A 51 -1.66 -37.84 10.28
C ARG A 51 -0.92 -38.92 11.06
N ASP A 52 0.11 -39.50 10.45
CA ASP A 52 0.88 -40.62 10.99
C ASP A 52 2.19 -40.13 11.66
N LYS A 53 2.33 -38.81 11.85
CA LYS A 53 3.42 -38.11 12.55
C LYS A 53 4.83 -38.49 12.06
N TRP A 54 5.05 -38.47 10.74
CA TRP A 54 6.36 -38.72 10.17
C TRP A 54 7.31 -37.54 10.39
N VAL A 55 8.51 -37.82 10.89
CA VAL A 55 9.58 -36.84 11.08
C VAL A 55 10.64 -37.04 10.01
N ARG A 56 11.05 -35.95 9.34
CA ARG A 56 12.14 -35.98 8.38
C ARG A 56 13.44 -35.64 9.11
N THR A 57 14.44 -36.52 9.02
CA THR A 57 15.78 -36.18 9.52
C THR A 57 16.32 -35.06 8.65
N ALA A 58 16.41 -33.86 9.21
CA ALA A 58 16.97 -32.72 8.51
C ALA A 58 18.49 -32.92 8.42
N VAL A 59 18.98 -33.44 7.29
CA VAL A 59 20.33 -33.08 6.88
C VAL A 59 20.23 -31.64 6.38
N CYS A 60 20.77 -30.72 7.19
CA CYS A 60 20.93 -29.31 6.86
C CYS A 60 21.80 -29.20 5.59
N GLY A 61 21.15 -29.15 4.43
CA GLY A 61 21.78 -28.90 3.14
C GLY A 61 22.05 -27.42 2.97
N ALA A 62 23.07 -26.91 3.64
CA ALA A 62 23.74 -25.67 3.27
C ALA A 62 25.20 -26.03 2.93
N GLN A 63 25.47 -26.28 1.66
CA GLN A 63 26.85 -26.24 1.16
C GLN A 63 27.32 -24.79 1.24
N GLN A 64 28.08 -24.47 2.28
CA GLN A 64 28.88 -23.25 2.34
C GLN A 64 30.14 -23.48 1.50
N ILE A 65 30.35 -22.65 0.48
CA ILE A 65 31.66 -22.48 -0.16
C ILE A 65 32.45 -21.56 0.77
N PRO A 66 33.67 -21.92 1.23
CA PRO A 66 34.44 -21.03 2.09
C PRO A 66 35.01 -19.88 1.27
N VAL A 67 34.47 -18.68 1.46
CA VAL A 67 35.17 -17.44 1.10
C VAL A 67 36.04 -17.06 2.29
N ALA A 68 37.34 -17.25 2.13
CA ALA A 68 38.34 -16.74 3.05
C ALA A 68 38.19 -15.22 3.16
N THR A 69 37.94 -14.72 4.37
CA THR A 69 38.21 -13.33 4.73
C THR A 69 38.92 -13.33 6.06
N GLU A 70 40.08 -12.70 6.03
CA GLU A 70 41.09 -12.67 7.07
C GLU A 70 40.57 -12.11 8.39
N GLU A 71 41.08 -12.70 9.46
CA GLU A 71 40.92 -12.25 10.83
C GLU A 71 41.60 -10.89 11.02
N VAL A 72 40.86 -9.91 11.52
CA VAL A 72 41.44 -8.77 12.23
C VAL A 72 40.92 -8.80 13.65
N GLN A 73 41.74 -9.38 14.53
CA GLN A 73 41.62 -9.25 15.97
C GLN A 73 41.82 -7.80 16.38
N THR A 74 40.79 -7.18 16.95
CA THR A 74 41.01 -6.12 17.95
C THR A 74 39.98 -6.32 19.07
N GLY A 75 40.52 -6.59 20.26
CA GLY A 75 39.74 -6.96 21.43
C GLY A 75 39.06 -5.79 22.11
N PHE A 76 37.98 -6.08 22.82
CA PHE A 76 37.60 -5.31 24.00
C PHE A 76 36.69 -6.17 24.90
N ASN A 77 37.30 -6.80 25.91
CA ASN A 77 36.57 -7.43 27.01
C ASN A 77 35.98 -6.34 27.90
N ARG A 78 34.68 -6.40 28.16
CA ARG A 78 34.10 -5.80 29.36
C ARG A 78 32.95 -6.65 29.85
N GLU A 79 33.24 -7.40 30.91
CA GLU A 79 32.22 -7.99 31.78
C GLU A 79 31.47 -6.86 32.49
N VAL A 80 30.14 -6.93 32.46
CA VAL A 80 29.26 -6.36 33.48
C VAL A 80 28.07 -7.30 33.61
N GLY A 81 27.94 -7.89 34.78
CA GLY A 81 26.90 -8.85 35.10
C GLY A 81 25.56 -8.21 35.48
N SER A 82 24.61 -9.13 35.62
CA SER A 82 23.43 -9.06 36.48
C SER A 82 22.29 -8.14 36.07
N GLN A 83 21.20 -8.72 35.60
CA GLN A 83 19.99 -8.95 36.41
C GLN A 83 18.82 -9.46 35.54
N ASP A 84 18.15 -10.48 36.07
CA ASP A 84 16.70 -10.71 36.07
C ASP A 84 15.89 -10.62 34.76
N ALA A 85 15.33 -11.75 34.32
CA ALA A 85 13.88 -11.90 34.12
C ALA A 85 13.51 -13.31 33.63
N CYS A 86 12.51 -13.88 34.30
CA CYS A 86 11.79 -15.10 33.98
C CYS A 86 11.41 -15.20 32.48
N LYS A 87 11.69 -16.34 31.84
CA LYS A 87 11.06 -16.69 30.56
C LYS A 87 10.17 -17.90 30.73
N ALA A 88 8.88 -17.62 30.53
CA ALA A 88 7.75 -18.52 30.55
C ALA A 88 7.87 -19.65 29.52
N GLU A 89 7.18 -20.74 29.85
CA GLU A 89 6.95 -21.92 29.03
C GLU A 89 6.27 -21.59 27.69
N PRO A 90 6.55 -22.33 26.60
CA PRO A 90 6.03 -22.02 25.27
C PRO A 90 4.57 -22.50 25.12
N ALA A 91 3.62 -21.56 25.17
CA ALA A 91 2.24 -21.80 24.78
C ALA A 91 2.14 -22.10 23.28
N GLY A 92 1.41 -23.17 22.94
CA GLY A 92 1.32 -23.77 21.61
C GLY A 92 0.90 -22.83 20.48
N ASN A 93 1.69 -22.84 19.40
CA ASN A 93 1.39 -22.14 18.16
C ASN A 93 0.38 -22.96 17.33
N GLN A 94 -0.91 -22.65 17.46
CA GLN A 94 -1.94 -23.21 16.57
C GLN A 94 -1.93 -22.46 15.23
N VAL A 95 -1.50 -23.16 14.19
CA VAL A 95 -1.62 -22.73 12.79
C VAL A 95 -3.11 -22.70 12.41
N GLN A 96 -3.72 -21.52 12.40
CA GLN A 96 -5.10 -21.35 11.92
C GLN A 96 -5.13 -21.39 10.39
N THR A 97 -5.65 -22.48 9.83
CA THR A 97 -5.96 -22.60 8.41
C THR A 97 -7.35 -21.98 8.12
N GLY A 98 -7.37 -20.99 7.23
CA GLY A 98 -8.51 -20.54 6.42
C GLY A 98 -9.79 -20.10 7.15
N LYS A 99 -9.88 -18.82 7.52
CA LYS A 99 -11.18 -18.16 7.75
C LYS A 99 -11.52 -17.27 6.56
N ARG A 100 -12.55 -17.65 5.81
CA ARG A 100 -13.28 -16.76 4.89
C ARG A 100 -13.56 -15.47 5.66
N GLY A 101 -13.21 -14.32 5.07
CA GLY A 101 -13.18 -13.02 5.74
C GLY A 101 -14.37 -12.84 6.67
N ARG A 102 -14.09 -12.72 7.97
CA ARG A 102 -15.11 -12.29 8.94
C ARG A 102 -15.62 -10.96 8.41
N LYS A 103 -16.86 -10.93 7.93
CA LYS A 103 -17.51 -9.67 7.58
C LYS A 103 -17.52 -8.88 8.88
N SER A 104 -16.68 -7.85 9.01
CA SER A 104 -16.97 -6.80 9.98
C SER A 104 -18.29 -6.22 9.51
N SER A 105 -19.35 -6.51 10.27
CA SER A 105 -20.64 -5.88 10.06
C SER A 105 -20.47 -4.40 10.40
N TYR A 106 -20.89 -3.54 9.49
CA TYR A 106 -20.94 -2.10 9.77
C TYR A 106 -21.95 -1.87 10.91
N THR A 107 -21.53 -1.11 11.93
CA THR A 107 -22.43 -0.56 12.94
C THR A 107 -22.29 0.96 12.95
N PRO A 108 -23.39 1.73 13.09
CA PRO A 108 -23.34 3.19 13.11
C PRO A 108 -22.45 3.77 14.21
N GLU A 109 -22.42 3.13 15.39
CA GLU A 109 -21.56 3.51 16.51
C GLU A 109 -20.08 3.40 16.15
N LEU A 110 -19.69 2.33 15.48
CA LEU A 110 -18.31 2.11 15.03
C LEU A 110 -17.93 3.11 13.92
N GLY A 111 -18.86 3.42 13.02
CA GLY A 111 -18.67 4.50 12.03
C GLY A 111 -18.43 5.86 12.70
N THR A 112 -19.21 6.17 13.73
CA THR A 112 -19.08 7.40 14.52
C THR A 112 -17.73 7.46 15.24
N HIS A 113 -17.33 6.36 15.89
CA HIS A 113 -16.04 6.25 16.55
C HIS A 113 -14.86 6.46 15.58
N ILE A 114 -14.91 5.86 14.38
CA ILE A 114 -13.90 6.09 13.35
C ILE A 114 -13.85 7.58 12.98
N CYS A 115 -15.00 8.22 12.77
CA CYS A 115 -15.05 9.65 12.43
C CYS A 115 -14.47 10.53 13.54
N LEU A 116 -14.74 10.24 14.81
CA LEU A 116 -14.17 10.98 15.94
C LEU A 116 -12.65 10.89 15.98
N GLU A 117 -12.09 9.69 15.79
CA GLU A 117 -10.65 9.47 15.79
C GLU A 117 -9.94 10.15 14.62
N ILE A 118 -10.58 10.13 13.44
CA ILE A 118 -10.09 10.85 12.26
C ILE A 118 -10.12 12.36 12.51
N ALA A 119 -11.23 12.89 13.03
CA ALA A 119 -11.36 14.31 13.37
C ALA A 119 -10.28 14.76 14.37
N GLY A 120 -9.90 13.90 15.31
CA GLY A 120 -8.79 14.13 16.26
C GLY A 120 -7.38 14.12 15.65
N GLY A 121 -7.22 13.99 14.33
CA GLY A 121 -5.92 14.05 13.66
C GLY A 121 -5.35 12.70 13.23
N LYS A 122 -5.86 11.58 13.78
CA LYS A 122 -5.30 10.24 13.49
C LYS A 122 -5.49 9.87 12.02
N SER A 123 -4.53 9.14 11.47
CA SER A 123 -4.67 8.57 10.12
C SER A 123 -5.58 7.34 10.14
N LEU A 124 -6.29 7.09 9.04
CA LEU A 124 -7.12 5.89 8.90
C LEU A 124 -6.32 4.61 9.16
N ARG A 125 -5.07 4.57 8.70
CA ARG A 125 -4.16 3.44 8.99
C ARG A 125 -3.95 3.26 10.49
N LYS A 126 -3.71 4.34 11.24
CA LYS A 126 -3.53 4.27 12.69
C LYS A 126 -4.81 3.82 13.39
N VAL A 127 -5.97 4.32 12.95
CA VAL A 127 -7.28 3.91 13.46
C VAL A 127 -7.52 2.42 13.24
N CYS A 128 -7.34 1.92 12.02
CA CYS A 128 -7.48 0.50 11.70
C CYS A 128 -6.46 -0.42 12.40
N SER A 129 -5.38 0.13 12.96
CA SER A 129 -4.40 -0.63 13.74
C SER A 129 -4.79 -0.77 15.22
N MET A 130 -5.86 -0.11 15.68
CA MET A 130 -6.33 -0.19 17.06
C MET A 130 -7.10 -1.49 17.29
N GLU A 131 -7.14 -1.96 18.54
CA GLU A 131 -7.85 -3.17 18.90
C GLU A 131 -9.35 -3.04 18.60
N GLY A 132 -9.94 -4.09 18.02
CA GLY A 132 -11.37 -4.12 17.67
C GLY A 132 -11.76 -3.33 16.41
N MET A 133 -10.81 -2.69 15.71
CA MET A 133 -11.11 -1.91 14.52
C MET A 133 -11.15 -2.77 13.24
N PRO A 134 -11.99 -2.39 12.25
CA PRO A 134 -12.00 -3.05 10.95
C PRO A 134 -10.73 -2.72 10.15
N ASP A 135 -10.38 -3.61 9.21
CA ASP A 135 -9.32 -3.34 8.24
C ASP A 135 -9.65 -2.12 7.35
N MET A 136 -8.60 -1.45 6.87
CA MET A 136 -8.70 -0.29 5.99
C MET A 136 -9.57 -0.57 4.76
N SER A 137 -9.42 -1.75 4.15
CA SER A 137 -10.19 -2.15 2.96
C SER A 137 -11.69 -2.21 3.25
N THR A 138 -12.06 -2.57 4.47
CA THR A 138 -13.47 -2.65 4.87
C THR A 138 -14.07 -1.26 5.07
N VAL A 139 -13.34 -0.35 5.71
CA VAL A 139 -13.79 1.03 5.88
C VAL A 139 -13.96 1.72 4.53
N LEU A 140 -13.00 1.56 3.62
CA LEU A 140 -13.08 2.10 2.27
C LEU A 140 -14.28 1.54 1.48
N ARG A 141 -14.57 0.24 1.64
CA ARG A 141 -15.78 -0.36 1.05
C ARG A 141 -17.06 0.25 1.61
N TRP A 142 -17.14 0.53 2.91
CA TRP A 142 -18.32 1.18 3.50
C TRP A 142 -18.50 2.63 3.04
N LEU A 143 -17.41 3.35 2.75
CA LEU A 143 -17.46 4.71 2.21
C LEU A 143 -17.92 4.76 0.75
N ALA A 144 -17.70 3.69 -0.01
CA ALA A 144 -18.13 3.54 -1.40
C ALA A 144 -19.56 2.99 -1.54
N ASP A 145 -20.23 2.71 -0.43
CA ASP A 145 -21.56 2.10 -0.39
C ASP A 145 -22.62 3.19 -0.19
N ASP A 146 -23.46 3.39 -1.22
CA ASP A 146 -24.47 4.45 -1.23
C ASP A 146 -25.54 4.27 -0.14
N GLU A 147 -25.79 3.03 0.32
CA GLU A 147 -26.72 2.78 1.43
C GLU A 147 -26.25 3.42 2.76
N LYS A 148 -24.96 3.78 2.84
CA LYS A 148 -24.33 4.37 4.03
C LYS A 148 -24.08 5.87 3.83
N GLU A 149 -25.04 6.56 3.23
CA GLU A 149 -24.94 8.00 2.95
C GLU A 149 -24.56 8.83 4.20
N PHE A 150 -25.19 8.52 5.33
CA PHE A 150 -24.90 9.21 6.60
C PHE A 150 -23.45 9.03 7.06
N PHE A 151 -22.84 7.88 6.81
CA PHE A 151 -21.46 7.61 7.21
C PHE A 151 -20.47 8.39 6.35
N HIS A 152 -20.61 8.38 5.02
CA HIS A 152 -19.66 9.11 4.17
C HIS A 152 -19.75 10.63 4.39
N LYS A 153 -20.95 11.18 4.65
CA LYS A 153 -21.13 12.60 5.00
C LYS A 153 -20.43 12.96 6.31
N GLN A 154 -20.59 12.13 7.34
CA GLN A 154 -19.88 12.33 8.60
C GLN A 154 -18.36 12.19 8.43
N TYR A 155 -17.91 11.22 7.64
CA TYR A 155 -16.49 11.02 7.34
C TYR A 155 -15.89 12.22 6.59
N ALA A 156 -16.63 12.82 5.65
CA ALA A 156 -16.21 14.04 4.96
C ALA A 156 -16.02 15.21 5.96
N ARG A 157 -16.98 15.43 6.87
CA ARG A 157 -16.84 16.44 7.95
C ARG A 157 -15.69 16.14 8.89
N ALA A 158 -15.47 14.87 9.22
CA ALA A 158 -14.33 14.44 10.03
C ALA A 158 -12.99 14.70 9.32
N CYS A 159 -12.91 14.54 8.00
CA CYS A 159 -11.73 14.89 7.21
C CYS A 159 -11.48 16.41 7.20
N GLU A 160 -12.51 17.24 7.14
CA GLU A 160 -12.37 18.69 7.28
C GLU A 160 -11.85 19.06 8.68
N ALA A 161 -12.44 18.51 9.74
CA ALA A 161 -12.00 18.70 11.12
C ALA A 161 -10.55 18.20 11.34
N ARG A 162 -10.18 17.08 10.72
CA ARG A 162 -8.82 16.55 10.75
C ARG A 162 -7.80 17.53 10.18
N GLY A 163 -8.17 18.29 9.15
CA GLY A 163 -7.32 19.35 8.60
C GLY A 163 -6.96 20.40 9.65
N VAL A 164 -7.90 20.74 10.53
CA VAL A 164 -7.68 21.66 11.66
C VAL A 164 -6.75 21.06 12.69
N SER A 165 -7.04 19.84 13.15
CA SER A 165 -6.23 19.16 14.17
C SER A 165 -4.77 18.98 13.72
N LEU A 166 -4.54 18.70 12.43
CA LEU A 166 -3.18 18.60 11.89
C LEU A 166 -2.46 19.95 11.79
N ALA A 167 -3.19 21.05 11.59
CA ALA A 167 -2.61 22.39 11.59
C ALA A 167 -2.18 22.79 13.01
N GLU A 168 -3.01 22.52 14.01
CA GLU A 168 -2.66 22.75 15.43
C GLU A 168 -1.46 21.88 15.85
N GLU A 169 -1.46 20.58 15.50
CA GLU A 169 -0.33 19.69 15.78
C GLU A 169 0.96 20.14 15.08
N ALA A 170 0.86 20.77 13.89
CA ALA A 170 2.02 21.31 13.20
C ALA A 170 2.66 22.47 13.99
N MET A 171 1.87 23.32 14.64
CA MET A 171 2.37 24.39 15.50
C MET A 171 3.07 23.81 16.73
N GLU A 172 2.45 22.83 17.39
CA GLU A 172 3.05 22.15 18.54
C GLU A 172 4.41 21.51 18.20
N ILE A 173 4.56 20.93 17.01
CA ILE A 173 5.82 20.31 16.57
C ILE A 173 6.93 21.35 16.37
N VAL A 174 6.58 22.55 15.92
CA VAL A 174 7.55 23.64 15.73
C VAL A 174 7.98 24.23 17.07
N ASP A 175 7.07 24.33 18.04
CA ASP A 175 7.35 24.88 19.36
C ASP A 175 8.15 23.93 20.27
N GLN A 176 8.23 22.64 19.92
CA GLN A 176 8.99 21.66 20.69
C GLN A 176 10.49 21.98 20.70
N PRO A 177 11.15 22.00 21.87
CA PRO A 177 12.57 22.26 21.96
C PRO A 177 13.36 21.10 21.33
N VAL A 178 14.29 21.46 20.46
CA VAL A 178 15.11 20.50 19.70
C VAL A 178 16.52 20.43 20.26
N LYS A 179 17.06 19.22 20.45
CA LYS A 179 18.42 19.01 20.98
C LYS A 179 19.44 18.69 19.89
N THR A 180 19.01 18.06 18.81
CA THR A 180 19.90 17.60 17.73
C THR A 180 19.50 18.14 16.36
N PRO A 181 20.45 18.34 15.42
CA PRO A 181 20.13 18.73 14.05
C PRO A 181 19.20 17.73 13.32
N LEU A 182 19.29 16.44 13.65
CA LEU A 182 18.44 15.41 13.05
C LEU A 182 16.97 15.55 13.52
N GLU A 183 16.75 15.82 14.80
CA GLU A 183 15.41 16.12 15.33
C GLU A 183 14.81 17.36 14.67
N LEU A 184 15.61 18.39 14.41
CA LEU A 184 15.16 19.60 13.72
C LEU A 184 14.66 19.27 12.31
N ALA A 185 15.45 18.48 11.57
CA ALA A 185 15.08 18.03 10.23
C ALA A 185 13.80 17.18 10.25
N HIS A 186 13.65 16.27 11.21
CA HIS A 186 12.44 15.46 11.36
C HIS A 186 11.21 16.31 11.72
N ASN A 187 11.33 17.24 12.66
CA ASN A 187 10.23 18.10 13.09
C ASN A 187 9.79 19.03 11.95
N LYS A 188 10.75 19.60 11.21
CA LYS A 188 10.47 20.38 10.02
C LYS A 188 9.69 19.56 8.97
N ALA A 189 10.20 18.37 8.62
CA ALA A 189 9.52 17.51 7.64
C ALA A 189 8.11 17.10 8.10
N LYS A 190 7.91 16.86 9.40
CA LYS A 190 6.61 16.55 9.99
C LYS A 190 5.63 17.73 9.92
N ALA A 191 6.09 18.94 10.23
CA ALA A 191 5.28 20.15 10.17
C ALA A 191 4.89 20.49 8.72
N ASP A 192 5.85 20.39 7.79
CA ASP A 192 5.62 20.64 6.36
C ASP A 192 4.60 19.65 5.77
N GLN A 193 4.73 18.35 6.10
CA GLN A 193 3.78 17.33 5.64
C GLN A 193 2.36 17.57 6.18
N ARG A 194 2.24 18.00 7.44
CA ARG A 194 0.95 18.31 8.06
C ARG A 194 0.31 19.55 7.46
N LYS A 195 1.08 20.63 7.28
CA LYS A 195 0.64 21.85 6.59
C LYS A 195 0.12 21.53 5.20
N TRP A 196 0.90 20.79 4.40
CA TRP A 196 0.50 20.39 3.05
C TRP A 196 -0.80 19.59 3.06
N TYR A 197 -0.92 18.62 3.96
CA TYR A 197 -2.10 17.78 4.03
C TYR A 197 -3.34 18.55 4.53
N ALA A 198 -3.18 19.46 5.50
CA ALA A 198 -4.25 20.36 5.95
C ALA A 198 -4.76 21.24 4.80
N SER A 199 -3.87 21.73 3.93
CA SER A 199 -4.24 22.48 2.73
C SER A 199 -5.09 21.65 1.74
N LYS A 200 -4.81 20.34 1.62
CA LYS A 200 -5.60 19.44 0.76
C LYS A 200 -6.94 19.03 1.37
N LEU A 201 -6.99 18.83 2.68
CA LEU A 201 -8.23 18.46 3.39
C LEU A 201 -9.19 19.64 3.53
N SER A 202 -8.68 20.85 3.66
CA SER A 202 -9.48 22.06 3.89
C SER A 202 -8.94 23.24 3.08
N PRO A 203 -9.07 23.19 1.74
CA PRO A 203 -8.51 24.21 0.84
C PRO A 203 -9.15 25.59 1.05
N LYS A 204 -10.39 25.65 1.53
CA LYS A 204 -11.06 26.92 1.84
C LYS A 204 -10.39 27.68 3.00
N ARG A 205 -9.82 26.95 3.98
CA ARG A 205 -9.22 27.52 5.19
C ARG A 205 -7.70 27.68 5.07
N PHE A 206 -7.02 26.64 4.60
CA PHE A 206 -5.57 26.53 4.58
C PHE A 206 -4.99 26.47 3.15
N GLY A 207 -5.82 26.68 2.13
CA GLY A 207 -5.35 26.79 0.75
C GLY A 207 -4.58 28.09 0.54
N ASP A 208 -3.52 28.02 -0.26
CA ASP A 208 -2.79 29.20 -0.68
C ASP A 208 -3.72 30.06 -1.55
N LYS A 209 -4.02 31.28 -1.09
CA LYS A 209 -4.85 32.24 -1.82
C LYS A 209 -3.95 33.06 -2.73
N LEU A 210 -4.08 32.87 -4.04
CA LEU A 210 -3.47 33.73 -5.05
C LEU A 210 -4.48 34.84 -5.39
N ALA A 211 -4.12 36.09 -5.11
CA ALA A 211 -4.88 37.24 -5.59
C ALA A 211 -4.53 37.47 -7.07
N VAL A 212 -5.50 37.24 -7.97
CA VAL A 212 -5.37 37.55 -9.40
C VAL A 212 -6.35 38.68 -9.71
N GLY A 213 -5.91 39.93 -9.49
CA GLY A 213 -6.67 41.16 -9.79
C GLY A 213 -7.95 41.37 -8.96
N GLY A 214 -8.16 42.56 -8.41
CA GLY A 214 -9.38 42.93 -7.68
C GLY A 214 -9.29 42.89 -6.14
N ALA A 215 -8.08 42.94 -5.56
CA ALA A 215 -7.92 43.44 -4.19
C ALA A 215 -8.01 44.97 -4.20
N ASP A 216 -8.30 45.63 -3.08
CA ASP A 216 -8.36 47.11 -3.00
C ASP A 216 -7.11 47.80 -3.60
N ASP A 217 -5.96 47.10 -3.58
CA ASP A 217 -4.67 47.56 -4.11
C ASP A 217 -4.28 46.98 -5.50
N LEU A 218 -5.09 46.11 -6.12
CA LEU A 218 -4.82 45.56 -7.46
C LEU A 218 -6.00 45.80 -8.40
N PRO A 219 -5.87 46.64 -9.44
CA PRO A 219 -6.95 46.87 -10.39
C PRO A 219 -7.38 45.56 -11.06
N PRO A 220 -8.67 45.42 -11.43
CA PRO A 220 -9.15 44.28 -12.19
C PRO A 220 -8.31 44.06 -13.45
N VAL A 221 -8.14 42.80 -13.85
CA VAL A 221 -7.46 42.46 -15.10
C VAL A 221 -8.15 43.20 -16.24
N GLN A 222 -7.45 44.19 -16.81
CA GLN A 222 -7.96 44.99 -17.91
C GLN A 222 -7.92 44.14 -19.18
N VAL A 223 -9.09 43.69 -19.64
CA VAL A 223 -9.21 43.01 -20.94
C VAL A 223 -9.27 44.10 -22.00
N GLN A 224 -8.14 44.35 -22.67
CA GLN A 224 -8.13 45.18 -23.86
C GLN A 224 -8.53 44.33 -25.06
N GLU A 225 -9.78 44.44 -25.48
CA GLU A 225 -10.21 43.96 -26.80
C GLU A 225 -9.58 44.85 -27.86
N ARG A 226 -8.40 44.43 -28.35
CA ARG A 226 -7.81 45.03 -29.55
C ARG A 226 -8.44 44.39 -30.78
N GLU A 227 -9.24 45.16 -31.50
CA GLU A 227 -9.61 44.79 -32.85
C GLU A 227 -8.34 44.69 -33.69
N LEU A 228 -8.14 43.51 -34.31
CA LEU A 228 -7.06 43.32 -35.28
C LEU A 228 -7.24 44.34 -36.41
N THR A 229 -6.18 45.05 -36.75
CA THR A 229 -6.17 45.90 -37.94
C THR A 229 -6.38 45.04 -39.20
N GLU A 230 -6.89 45.64 -40.28
CA GLU A 230 -7.13 44.92 -41.53
C GLU A 230 -5.87 44.22 -42.06
N ALA A 231 -4.70 44.86 -41.86
CA ALA A 231 -3.40 44.28 -42.16
C ALA A 231 -3.08 43.03 -41.31
N GLU A 232 -3.32 43.08 -40.00
CA GLU A 232 -3.10 41.94 -39.10
C GLU A 232 -4.09 40.80 -39.37
N ARG A 233 -5.33 41.12 -39.74
CA ARG A 233 -6.32 40.12 -40.19
C ARG A 233 -5.84 39.43 -41.46
N ALA A 234 -5.37 40.18 -42.45
CA ALA A 234 -4.84 39.63 -43.69
C ALA A 234 -3.62 38.73 -43.46
N VAL A 235 -2.68 39.15 -42.60
CA VAL A 235 -1.51 38.32 -42.23
C VAL A 235 -1.94 37.02 -41.53
N ARG A 236 -2.94 37.08 -40.65
CA ARG A 236 -3.45 35.89 -39.96
C ARG A 236 -4.16 34.93 -40.90
N VAL A 237 -4.96 35.43 -41.85
CA VAL A 237 -5.59 34.64 -42.92
C VAL A 237 -4.54 34.01 -43.81
N LEU A 238 -3.52 34.76 -44.23
CA LEU A 238 -2.40 34.24 -45.03
C LEU A 238 -1.63 33.14 -44.29
N ASN A 239 -1.35 33.31 -43.00
CA ASN A 239 -0.67 32.31 -42.19
C ASN A 239 -1.54 31.06 -41.99
N ALA A 240 -2.84 31.22 -41.79
CA ALA A 240 -3.79 30.11 -41.71
C ALA A 240 -3.81 29.31 -43.03
N LEU A 241 -3.95 29.99 -44.17
CA LEU A 241 -3.93 29.35 -45.50
C LEU A 241 -2.60 28.62 -45.77
N LYS A 242 -1.45 29.20 -45.40
CA LYS A 242 -0.13 28.54 -45.52
C LYS A 242 0.00 27.31 -44.62
N SER A 243 -0.65 27.32 -43.46
CA SER A 243 -0.60 26.19 -42.51
C SER A 243 -1.50 25.02 -42.90
N THR A 244 -2.49 25.24 -43.77
CA THR A 244 -3.47 24.23 -44.22
C THR A 244 -3.58 24.22 -45.75
N PRO A 245 -2.75 23.43 -46.47
CA PRO A 245 -2.76 23.40 -47.94
C PRO A 245 -4.09 22.90 -48.52
N ASP A 246 -4.84 22.08 -47.77
CA ASP A 246 -6.14 21.54 -48.19
C ASP A 246 -7.23 22.63 -48.31
N LEU A 247 -7.15 23.70 -47.50
CA LEU A 247 -8.06 24.85 -47.62
C LEU A 247 -7.80 25.64 -48.90
N ILE A 248 -6.55 25.68 -49.37
CA ILE A 248 -6.20 26.33 -50.63
C ILE A 248 -6.76 25.51 -51.80
N ALA A 249 -6.62 24.19 -51.76
CA ALA A 249 -7.14 23.30 -52.80
C ALA A 249 -8.68 23.37 -52.93
N SER A 250 -9.41 23.46 -51.82
CA SER A 250 -10.88 23.59 -51.83
C SER A 250 -11.37 24.98 -52.27
N LEU A 251 -10.63 26.04 -51.95
CA LEU A 251 -10.93 27.39 -52.45
C LEU A 251 -10.70 27.51 -53.96
N VAL A 252 -9.59 26.95 -54.47
CA VAL A 252 -9.27 27.01 -55.91
C VAL A 252 -10.26 26.19 -56.73
N SER A 253 -10.68 25.02 -56.25
CA SER A 253 -11.69 24.20 -56.95
C SER A 253 -13.08 24.83 -56.95
N GLY A 254 -13.43 25.61 -55.91
CA GLY A 254 -14.69 26.35 -55.85
C GLY A 254 -14.77 27.60 -56.73
N VAL A 255 -13.63 28.12 -57.23
CA VAL A 255 -13.57 29.30 -58.14
C VAL A 255 -13.51 28.89 -59.61
N GLN A 256 -13.18 27.63 -59.91
CA GLN A 256 -13.07 27.11 -61.28
C GLN A 256 -14.34 26.38 -61.79
N GLY A 257 -15.41 26.35 -61.00
CA GLY A 257 -16.73 25.86 -61.40
C GLY A 257 -17.73 27.00 -61.56
#